data_AF-A0A401NGM2-F1
#
_entry.id   AF-A0A401NGM2-F1
#
_cell.length_a   1.000
_cell.length_b   1.000
_cell.length_c   1.000
_cell.angle_alpha   90.00
_cell.angle_beta   90.00
_cell.angle_gamma   90.00
#
_symmetry.space_group_name_H-M   'P 1'
#
loop_
_entity.id
_entity.type
_entity.pdbx_description
1 polymer ?
#
loop_
_entity_poly.entity_id
_entity_poly.type
_entity_poly.pdbx_seq_one_letter_code
_entity_poly.pdbx_strand_id
1 'polypeptide(L)'
;MSVRIVALGNEKAGFEDSLQQPDLITTYFGRHAVIRHIEERRLLSFPTNITFPAFAEYHAYVFGRVQVLIHDCPNWDLFDNDWYRSRNVVGLADIIVLKYSVNDKTSFQEVKDNYVPMIKRILNQWTVPVIVTAVGTRQNELQKLQDWRREEK
;
A
#
# COMPACT_ATOMS: atom_id res chain seq x y z
N MET A 1 21.35 -9.94 2.98
CA MET A 1 20.31 -9.59 3.97
C MET A 1 19.14 -9.02 3.20
N SER A 2 17.92 -9.49 3.46
CA SER A 2 16.71 -8.96 2.83
C SER A 2 15.72 -8.48 3.88
N VAL A 3 14.95 -7.46 3.55
CA VAL A 3 13.87 -6.89 4.36
C VAL A 3 12.60 -6.97 3.54
N ARG A 4 11.57 -7.60 4.10
CA ARG A 4 10.25 -7.77 3.46
C ARG A 4 9.27 -6.77 4.06
N ILE A 5 8.77 -5.89 3.21
CA ILE A 5 7.77 -4.89 3.57
C ILE A 5 6.45 -5.31 2.92
N VAL A 6 5.39 -5.34 3.71
CA VAL A 6 4.03 -5.51 3.20
C VAL A 6 3.30 -4.19 3.34
N ALA A 7 2.93 -3.58 2.21
CA ALA A 7 2.19 -2.34 2.15
C ALA A 7 0.72 -2.64 1.88
N LEU A 8 -0.15 -2.11 2.72
CA LEU A 8 -1.58 -2.42 2.77
C LEU A 8 -2.39 -1.13 2.77
N GLY A 9 -3.45 -1.09 1.98
CA GLY A 9 -4.42 0.01 1.93
C GLY A 9 -4.29 0.85 0.67
N ASN A 10 -5.26 1.75 0.49
CA ASN A 10 -5.42 2.52 -0.74
C ASN A 10 -4.96 3.98 -0.57
N GLU A 11 -4.13 4.44 -1.50
CA GLU A 11 -3.65 5.82 -1.56
C GLU A 11 -4.32 6.66 -2.67
N LYS A 12 -5.11 6.02 -3.54
CA LYS A 12 -5.80 6.70 -4.64
C LYS A 12 -7.10 7.31 -4.15
N ALA A 13 -7.21 8.62 -4.24
CA ALA A 13 -8.48 9.30 -4.09
C ALA A 13 -9.38 8.94 -5.29
N GLY A 14 -10.63 8.55 -5.03
CA GLY A 14 -11.59 8.09 -6.05
C GLY A 14 -12.08 9.16 -7.03
N PHE A 15 -11.28 10.19 -7.32
CA PHE A 15 -11.61 11.21 -8.31
C PHE A 15 -10.72 11.06 -9.54
N GLU A 16 -11.39 10.94 -10.68
CA GLU A 16 -10.83 10.86 -12.03
C GLU A 16 -9.77 11.95 -12.29
N ASP A 17 -8.67 11.55 -12.92
CA ASP A 17 -7.82 12.33 -13.83
C ASP A 17 -7.23 13.68 -13.40
N SER A 18 -7.21 14.05 -12.11
CA SER A 18 -6.43 15.22 -11.67
C SER A 18 -5.02 14.83 -11.21
N LEU A 19 -4.09 14.74 -12.18
CA LEU A 19 -2.63 14.65 -12.04
C LEU A 19 -2.12 13.41 -11.29
N GLN A 20 -1.43 12.55 -12.05
CA GLN A 20 -0.57 11.42 -11.63
C GLN A 20 0.29 11.74 -10.39
N GLN A 21 -0.29 11.74 -9.18
CA GLN A 21 0.52 11.70 -7.97
C GLN A 21 1.12 10.30 -7.90
N PRO A 22 2.47 10.19 -7.90
CA PRO A 22 3.10 8.90 -7.80
C PRO A 22 2.73 8.27 -6.45
N ASP A 23 2.24 7.04 -6.51
CA ASP A 23 2.02 6.16 -5.37
C ASP A 23 3.26 6.17 -4.44
N LEU A 24 3.07 5.98 -3.13
CA LEU A 24 4.10 6.09 -2.09
C LEU A 24 5.35 5.28 -2.48
N ILE A 25 5.14 4.02 -2.87
CA ILE A 25 6.22 3.10 -3.22
C ILE A 25 6.90 3.57 -4.51
N THR A 26 6.15 3.96 -5.52
CA THR A 26 6.71 4.51 -6.77
C THR A 26 7.54 5.77 -6.52
N THR A 27 7.14 6.62 -5.58
CA THR A 27 7.87 7.84 -5.21
C THR A 27 9.24 7.53 -4.60
N TYR A 28 9.30 6.58 -3.65
CA TYR A 28 10.55 6.25 -2.95
C TYR A 28 11.43 5.24 -3.70
N PHE A 29 10.83 4.35 -4.48
CA PHE A 29 11.51 3.21 -5.09
C PHE A 29 11.54 3.24 -6.61
N GLY A 30 10.66 4.00 -7.28
CA GLY A 30 10.43 3.89 -8.73
C GLY A 30 11.66 4.12 -9.63
N ARG A 31 12.68 4.86 -9.19
CA ARG A 31 13.93 5.05 -9.97
C ARG A 31 14.97 3.95 -9.77
N HIS A 32 14.84 3.15 -8.72
CA HIS A 32 15.87 2.19 -8.29
C HIS A 32 15.30 0.78 -8.07
N ALA A 33 13.99 0.60 -8.23
CA ALA A 33 13.33 -0.68 -8.11
C ALA A 33 13.13 -1.35 -9.47
N VAL A 34 13.40 -2.65 -9.51
CA VAL A 34 12.86 -3.53 -10.54
C VAL A 34 11.43 -3.83 -10.14
N ILE A 35 10.49 -3.25 -10.86
CA ILE A 35 9.05 -3.51 -10.67
C ILE A 35 8.75 -4.83 -11.36
N ARG A 36 8.31 -5.81 -10.58
CA ARG A 36 7.73 -7.05 -11.11
C ARG A 36 6.23 -6.98 -10.86
N HIS A 37 5.48 -6.73 -11.93
CA HIS A 37 4.06 -7.03 -11.92
C HIS A 37 3.92 -8.55 -11.91
N ILE A 38 3.56 -9.09 -10.75
CA ILE A 38 3.18 -10.49 -10.65
C ILE A 38 1.72 -10.56 -11.11
N GLU A 39 1.53 -10.75 -12.41
CA GLU A 39 0.31 -11.40 -12.87
C GLU A 39 0.34 -12.85 -12.36
N GLU A 40 -0.69 -13.21 -11.60
CA GLU A 40 -0.79 -14.42 -10.74
C GLU A 40 -0.62 -15.78 -11.45
N ARG A 41 -0.26 -15.84 -12.74
CA ARG A 41 -0.16 -17.10 -13.48
C ARG A 41 0.99 -18.03 -13.06
N ARG A 42 1.86 -17.64 -12.13
CA ARG A 42 3.08 -18.43 -11.83
C ARG A 42 3.40 -18.77 -10.39
N LEU A 43 2.71 -18.22 -9.39
CA LEU A 43 3.08 -18.56 -8.01
C LEU A 43 2.38 -19.78 -7.44
N LEU A 44 1.22 -20.23 -7.94
CA LEU A 44 0.60 -21.48 -7.47
C LEU A 44 -0.18 -22.16 -8.59
N SER A 45 0.30 -23.31 -9.04
CA SER A 45 -0.44 -24.26 -9.86
C SER A 45 -1.60 -24.86 -9.04
N PHE A 46 -2.70 -24.11 -8.86
CA PHE A 46 -3.98 -24.65 -8.36
C PHE A 46 -5.13 -23.93 -9.08
N PRO A 47 -6.13 -24.67 -9.61
CA PRO A 47 -7.15 -24.10 -10.48
C PRO A 47 -8.32 -23.57 -9.65
N THR A 48 -8.52 -22.26 -9.58
CA THR A 48 -9.84 -21.67 -9.33
C THR A 48 -9.95 -20.28 -9.95
N ASN A 49 -11.02 -20.10 -10.72
CA ASN A 49 -11.40 -18.87 -11.42
C ASN A 49 -11.90 -17.81 -10.43
N ILE A 50 -11.01 -17.04 -9.81
CA ILE A 50 -11.37 -15.79 -9.10
C ILE A 50 -10.23 -14.80 -9.31
N THR A 51 -10.52 -13.69 -10.00
CA THR A 51 -9.56 -12.62 -10.28
C THR A 51 -9.36 -11.80 -9.00
N PHE A 52 -8.26 -12.03 -8.29
CA PHE A 52 -7.89 -11.23 -7.11
C PHE A 52 -7.18 -9.93 -7.54
N PRO A 53 -7.25 -8.84 -6.75
CA PRO A 53 -6.58 -7.60 -7.11
C PRO A 53 -5.05 -7.80 -7.09
N ALA A 54 -4.41 -7.27 -8.13
CA ALA A 54 -3.00 -7.45 -8.45
C ALA A 54 -2.07 -6.98 -7.33
N PHE A 55 -1.27 -7.89 -6.78
CA PHE A 55 -0.09 -7.52 -6.00
C PHE A 55 0.96 -6.90 -6.91
N ALA A 56 1.52 -5.77 -6.51
CA ALA A 56 2.73 -5.25 -7.13
C ALA A 56 3.93 -5.60 -6.25
N GLU A 57 4.91 -6.29 -6.84
CA GLU A 57 6.14 -6.66 -6.15
C GLU A 57 7.28 -5.73 -6.58
N TYR A 58 7.86 -5.02 -5.63
CA TYR A 58 8.97 -4.11 -5.88
C TYR A 58 10.24 -4.66 -5.26
N HIS A 59 11.31 -4.74 -6.06
CA HIS A 59 12.63 -5.14 -5.60
C HIS A 59 13.58 -3.96 -5.72
N ALA A 60 14.22 -3.58 -4.63
CA ALA A 60 15.26 -2.57 -4.66
C ALA A 60 16.43 -2.95 -3.76
N TYR A 61 17.59 -2.36 -4.03
CA TYR A 61 18.72 -2.40 -3.12
C TYR A 61 18.86 -1.05 -2.41
N VAL A 62 18.80 -1.07 -1.08
CA VAL A 62 19.05 0.10 -0.23
C VAL A 62 20.35 -0.08 0.52
N PHE A 63 21.00 1.03 0.90
CA PHE A 63 22.27 1.03 1.61
C PHE A 63 23.36 0.15 0.93
N GLY A 64 23.30 0.04 -0.41
CA GLY A 64 24.27 -0.67 -1.25
C GLY A 64 24.26 -2.21 -1.17
N ARG A 65 23.66 -2.82 -0.13
CA ARG A 65 23.73 -4.29 0.09
C ARG A 65 22.48 -4.93 0.70
N VAL A 66 21.47 -4.14 1.05
CA VAL A 66 20.23 -4.65 1.65
C VAL A 66 19.17 -4.74 0.56
N GLN A 67 18.68 -5.95 0.29
CA GLN A 67 17.57 -6.13 -0.65
C GLN A 67 16.26 -5.82 0.08
N VAL A 68 15.45 -4.92 -0.47
CA VAL A 68 14.11 -4.62 0.02
C VAL A 68 13.11 -5.20 -0.96
N LEU A 69 12.22 -6.04 -0.44
CA LEU A 69 11.11 -6.63 -1.16
C LEU A 69 9.81 -6.02 -0.64
N ILE A 70 9.04 -5.36 -1.50
CA ILE A 70 7.78 -4.74 -1.13
C ILE A 70 6.64 -5.45 -1.83
N HIS A 71 5.70 -5.98 -1.06
CA HIS A 71 4.42 -6.47 -1.58
C HIS A 71 3.37 -5.39 -1.34
N ASP A 72 2.90 -4.77 -2.42
CA ASP A 72 1.88 -3.74 -2.36
C ASP A 72 0.50 -4.31 -2.62
N CYS A 73 -0.43 -4.06 -1.68
CA CYS A 73 -1.77 -4.61 -1.66
C CYS A 73 -2.78 -3.47 -1.47
N PRO A 74 -3.33 -2.91 -2.57
CA PRO A 74 -4.21 -1.75 -2.49
C PRO A 74 -5.62 -2.06 -1.98
N ASN A 75 -6.03 -3.33 -1.95
CA ASN A 75 -7.39 -3.75 -1.56
C ASN A 75 -7.36 -4.94 -0.58
N TRP A 76 -8.30 -4.92 0.36
CA TRP A 76 -8.54 -5.92 1.40
C TRP A 76 -9.29 -7.19 0.93
N ASP A 77 -9.90 -7.19 -0.26
CA ASP A 77 -10.61 -8.38 -0.80
C ASP A 77 -9.74 -9.66 -0.82
N LEU A 78 -8.42 -9.48 -0.78
CA LEU A 78 -7.42 -10.54 -0.60
C LEU A 78 -7.48 -11.25 0.76
N PHE A 79 -7.83 -10.54 1.82
CA PHE A 79 -7.85 -11.05 3.18
C PHE A 79 -9.20 -11.64 3.60
N ASP A 80 -10.29 -11.15 3.02
CA ASP A 80 -11.64 -11.63 3.31
C ASP A 80 -11.92 -13.00 2.65
N ASN A 81 -11.40 -13.21 1.43
CA ASN A 81 -11.65 -14.46 0.68
C ASN A 81 -10.67 -15.59 1.00
N ASP A 82 -9.41 -15.30 1.38
CA ASP A 82 -8.40 -16.33 1.61
C ASP A 82 -7.40 -15.96 2.71
N TRP A 83 -7.92 -15.65 3.91
CA TRP A 83 -7.15 -15.32 5.13
C TRP A 83 -5.93 -16.22 5.36
N TYR A 84 -6.04 -17.51 5.05
CA TYR A 84 -4.96 -18.47 5.28
C TYR A 84 -3.75 -18.22 4.37
N ARG A 85 -3.96 -17.84 3.11
CA ARG A 85 -2.89 -17.45 2.18
C ARG A 85 -2.35 -16.06 2.52
N SER A 86 -3.22 -15.14 2.87
CA SER A 86 -2.84 -13.75 3.15
C SER A 86 -2.09 -13.60 4.49
N ARG A 87 -2.34 -14.51 5.44
CA ARG A 87 -1.53 -14.67 6.66
C ARG A 87 -0.07 -15.05 6.36
N ASN A 88 0.20 -15.82 5.30
CA ASN A 88 1.58 -16.17 4.95
C ASN A 88 2.37 -14.95 4.48
N VAL A 89 1.76 -14.03 3.73
CA VAL A 89 2.42 -12.80 3.28
C VAL A 89 2.74 -11.89 4.47
N VAL A 90 1.75 -11.67 5.35
CA VAL A 90 1.93 -10.85 6.57
C VAL A 90 2.89 -11.51 7.57
N GLY A 91 2.94 -12.84 7.64
CA GLY A 91 3.83 -13.59 8.53
C GLY A 91 5.27 -13.69 8.14
N LEU A 92 5.54 -13.41 6.87
CA LEU A 92 6.88 -13.28 6.37
C LEU A 92 7.34 -11.82 6.35
N ALA A 93 6.51 -10.87 6.78
CA ALA A 93 6.85 -9.46 6.79
C ALA A 93 7.83 -9.13 7.92
N ASP A 94 8.86 -8.37 7.60
CA ASP A 94 9.73 -7.73 8.58
C ASP A 94 9.17 -6.36 9.01
N ILE A 95 8.37 -5.72 8.15
CA ILE A 95 7.69 -4.44 8.39
C ILE A 95 6.33 -4.45 7.70
N ILE A 96 5.30 -3.94 8.38
CA ILE A 96 3.98 -3.69 7.79
C ILE A 96 3.76 -2.19 7.65
N VAL A 97 3.33 -1.74 6.47
CA VAL A 97 2.96 -0.34 6.19
C VAL A 97 1.47 -0.28 5.90
N LEU A 98 0.74 0.48 6.69
CA LEU A 98 -0.65 0.84 6.42
C LEU A 98 -0.67 2.20 5.75
N LYS A 99 -1.23 2.29 4.54
CA LYS A 99 -1.33 3.52 3.77
C LYS A 99 -2.79 3.90 3.53
N TYR A 100 -3.11 5.17 3.73
CA TYR A 100 -4.41 5.75 3.39
C TYR A 100 -4.23 7.11 2.75
N SER A 101 -5.19 7.55 1.95
CA SER A 101 -5.17 8.87 1.33
C SER A 101 -5.69 9.95 2.27
N VAL A 102 -4.97 11.07 2.39
CA VAL A 102 -5.45 12.24 3.16
C VAL A 102 -6.67 12.90 2.53
N ASN A 103 -6.91 12.65 1.25
CA ASN A 103 -8.01 13.23 0.49
C ASN A 103 -9.21 12.28 0.38
N ASP A 104 -9.07 11.02 0.81
CA ASP A 104 -10.19 10.07 0.84
C ASP A 104 -10.51 9.59 2.26
N LYS A 105 -11.66 10.04 2.77
CA LYS A 105 -12.14 9.65 4.09
C LYS A 105 -12.42 8.14 4.17
N THR A 106 -12.85 7.50 3.08
CA THR A 106 -13.15 6.07 3.10
C THR A 106 -11.89 5.23 3.28
N SER A 107 -10.78 5.60 2.64
CA SER A 107 -9.48 4.93 2.82
C SER A 107 -9.01 4.95 4.29
N PHE A 108 -9.20 6.07 4.99
CA PHE A 108 -8.87 6.17 6.41
C PHE A 108 -9.81 5.30 7.27
N GLN A 109 -11.12 5.33 6.98
CA GLN A 109 -12.09 4.50 7.68
C GLN A 109 -11.78 3.02 7.51
N GLU A 110 -11.41 2.61 6.29
CA GLU A 110 -10.99 1.23 6.00
C GLU A 110 -9.81 0.84 6.90
N VAL A 111 -8.75 1.64 6.94
CA VAL A 111 -7.58 1.37 7.81
C VAL A 111 -7.97 1.26 9.28
N LYS A 112 -8.78 2.21 9.78
CA LYS A 112 -9.20 2.27 11.18
C LYS A 112 -10.10 1.10 11.58
N ASP A 113 -11.09 0.79 10.76
CA ASP A 113 -12.19 -0.12 11.11
C ASP A 113 -11.91 -1.57 10.69
N ASN A 114 -11.09 -1.78 9.65
CA ASN A 114 -10.78 -3.11 9.12
C ASN A 114 -9.31 -3.51 9.37
N TYR A 115 -8.33 -2.71 8.90
CA TYR A 115 -6.92 -3.12 8.88
C TYR A 115 -6.33 -3.22 10.28
N VAL A 116 -6.53 -2.20 11.12
CA VAL A 116 -5.96 -2.14 12.48
C VAL A 116 -6.46 -3.30 13.36
N PRO A 117 -7.77 -3.58 13.47
CA PRO A 117 -8.25 -4.73 14.25
C PRO A 117 -7.70 -6.07 13.76
N MET A 118 -7.64 -6.27 12.45
CA MET A 118 -7.14 -7.52 11.89
C MET A 118 -5.63 -7.71 12.11
N ILE A 119 -4.83 -6.68 11.84
CA ILE A 119 -3.38 -6.75 12.08
C ILE A 119 -3.10 -6.98 13.56
N LYS A 120 -3.83 -6.35 14.48
CA LYS A 120 -3.71 -6.63 15.92
C LYS A 120 -3.93 -8.11 16.24
N ARG A 121 -4.93 -8.76 15.61
CA ARG A 121 -5.18 -10.20 15.81
C ARG A 121 -3.99 -11.06 15.35
N ILE A 122 -3.35 -10.68 14.25
CA ILE A 122 -2.17 -11.37 13.70
C ILE A 122 -0.92 -11.10 14.56
N LEU A 123 -0.65 -9.84 14.88
CA LEU A 123 0.54 -9.39 15.61
C LEU A 123 0.51 -9.72 17.10
N ASN A 124 -0.63 -10.07 17.68
CA ASN A 124 -0.64 -10.68 19.01
C ASN A 124 0.26 -11.94 19.08
N GLN A 125 0.62 -12.53 17.94
CA GLN A 125 1.55 -13.65 17.85
C GLN A 125 2.95 -13.26 17.34
N TRP A 126 3.12 -12.06 16.75
CA TRP A 126 4.34 -11.65 16.02
C TRP A 126 4.79 -10.23 16.38
N THR A 127 6.09 -10.02 16.60
CA THR A 127 6.67 -8.72 16.99
C THR A 127 6.97 -7.79 15.80
N VAL A 128 6.22 -7.91 14.71
CA VAL A 128 6.49 -7.15 13.48
C VAL A 128 6.06 -5.69 13.66
N PRO A 129 6.95 -4.70 13.39
CA PRO A 129 6.61 -3.29 13.48
C PRO A 129 5.59 -2.87 12.42
N VAL A 130 4.66 -1.98 12.81
CA VAL A 130 3.64 -1.40 11.93
C VAL A 130 3.85 0.11 11.81
N ILE A 131 3.87 0.60 10.58
CA ILE A 131 3.95 2.03 10.26
C ILE A 131 2.62 2.43 9.63
N VAL A 132 1.97 3.46 10.16
CA VAL A 132 0.76 4.04 9.56
C VAL A 132 1.14 5.32 8.85
N THR A 133 0.81 5.41 7.56
CA THR A 133 1.21 6.48 6.65
C THR A 133 -0.01 7.12 6.02
N ALA A 134 -0.06 8.44 6.08
CA ALA A 134 -1.04 9.26 5.40
C ALA A 134 -0.41 9.78 4.10
N VAL A 135 -0.99 9.46 2.96
CA VAL A 135 -0.44 9.74 1.63
C VAL A 135 -1.24 10.83 0.94
N GLY A 136 -0.55 11.77 0.29
CA GLY A 136 -1.13 12.84 -0.52
C GLY A 136 -0.96 14.24 0.07
N THR A 137 -1.28 15.23 -0.75
CA THR A 137 -1.26 16.65 -0.37
C THR A 137 -2.66 17.12 -0.01
N ARG A 138 -2.83 17.83 1.11
CA ARG A 138 -4.13 18.39 1.53
C ARG A 138 -4.62 19.41 0.49
N GLN A 139 -5.64 19.05 -0.28
CA GLN A 139 -6.18 19.93 -1.32
C GLN A 139 -6.77 21.24 -0.77
N ASN A 140 -7.22 21.26 0.48
CA ASN A 140 -7.73 22.47 1.14
C ASN A 140 -6.73 23.64 1.19
N GLU A 141 -5.42 23.37 1.19
CA GLU A 141 -4.41 24.45 1.18
C GLU A 141 -4.16 24.98 -0.23
N LEU A 142 -4.23 24.11 -1.25
CA LEU A 142 -4.11 24.51 -2.66
C LEU A 142 -5.31 25.33 -3.11
N GLN A 143 -6.53 24.95 -2.71
CA GLN A 143 -7.74 25.72 -2.99
C GLN A 143 -7.66 27.13 -2.36
N LYS A 144 -7.28 27.21 -1.07
CA LYS A 144 -7.11 28.50 -0.37
C LYS A 144 -6.05 29.39 -1.02
N LEU A 145 -4.94 28.83 -1.49
CA LEU A 145 -3.89 29.59 -2.19
C LEU A 145 -4.34 30.08 -3.57
N GLN A 146 -5.17 29.30 -4.28
CA GLN A 146 -5.75 29.72 -5.56
C GLN A 146 -6.85 30.78 -5.39
N ASP A 147 -7.63 30.68 -4.31
CA ASP A 147 -8.67 31.66 -3.99
C ASP A 147 -8.04 32.99 -3.53
N TRP A 148 -7.02 32.95 -2.66
CA TRP A 148 -6.27 34.15 -2.25
C TRP A 148 -5.61 34.87 -3.44
N ARG A 149 -5.02 34.12 -4.39
CA ARG A 149 -4.43 34.68 -5.62
C ARG A 149 -5.48 35.28 -6.58
N ARG A 150 -6.75 34.87 -6.48
CA ARG A 150 -7.85 35.46 -7.26
C ARG A 150 -8.39 36.73 -6.63
N GLU A 151 -8.28 36.89 -5.32
CA GLU A 151 -8.71 38.10 -4.59
C GLU A 151 -7.72 39.27 -4.74
N GLU A 152 -6.46 39.01 -5.12
CA GLU A 152 -5.43 40.05 -5.38
C GLU A 152 -5.42 40.59 -6.83
N LYS A 153 -6.36 40.18 -7.69
CA LYS A 153 -6.51 40.68 -9.07
C LYS A 153 -7.83 41.43 -9.25
#